data_AF-A0A350UVA2-F1
#
_entry.id   AF-A0A350UVA2-F1
#
_cell.length_a   1.000
_cell.length_b   1.000
_cell.length_c   1.000
_cell.angle_alpha   90.00
_cell.angle_beta   90.00
_cell.angle_gamma   90.00
#
_symmetry.space_group_name_H-M   'P 1'
#
loop_
_entity.id
_entity.type
_entity.pdbx_description
1 polymer ?
#
loop_
_entity_poly.entity_id
_entity_poly.type
_entity_poly.pdbx_seq_one_letter_code
_entity_poly.pdbx_strand_id
1 'polypeptide(L)'
;MTSTKTLPKACSKCRDTKYTLSNRGGKMQAKLCPCFECAECDGEGRVFRQDDRGMAFLSDCGHCSALRQRLRLLNDSGIPGKFANTTLEIYQPIGLPNKKALSRARDFLGDVKEAPQEPHRGLLFVGGPGLGKTHLVISILKQLILEEGVDGKFVDFFQLLSDIRHGYSQDESEMSLIEPYLKSRVLVIDELAKGRNNEWEQTILDQFISARYNAADKITLFTTNYSDQSTVPSETKGRTTTLQKQSLEEKVGERIFSRLTQMCDFIKMEGDDYRKKMKPPPKPTRRKK
;
A
#
# COMPACT_ATOMS: atom_id res chain seq x y z
N MET A 1 -9.83 -12.87 -50.77
CA MET A 1 -8.61 -12.28 -50.16
C MET A 1 -8.92 -11.93 -48.72
N THR A 2 -8.67 -12.88 -47.81
CA THR A 2 -8.89 -12.75 -46.37
C THR A 2 -7.77 -11.91 -45.77
N SER A 3 -8.09 -10.66 -45.43
CA SER A 3 -7.19 -9.77 -44.70
C SER A 3 -6.92 -10.36 -43.31
N THR A 4 -5.76 -10.98 -43.16
CA THR A 4 -5.19 -11.38 -41.86
C THR A 4 -4.94 -10.12 -41.04
N LYS A 5 -5.89 -9.74 -40.19
CA LYS A 5 -5.69 -8.77 -39.12
C LYS A 5 -4.62 -9.31 -38.18
N THR A 6 -3.39 -8.84 -38.35
CA THR A 6 -2.29 -9.06 -37.40
C THR A 6 -2.73 -8.47 -36.07
N LEU A 7 -2.98 -9.33 -35.07
CA LEU A 7 -3.27 -8.91 -33.69
C LEU A 7 -2.15 -7.94 -33.24
N PRO A 8 -2.49 -6.75 -32.67
CA PRO A 8 -1.47 -5.82 -32.21
C PRO A 8 -0.63 -6.52 -31.13
N LYS A 9 0.67 -6.64 -31.37
CA LYS A 9 1.61 -7.20 -30.39
C LYS A 9 1.56 -6.35 -29.13
N ALA A 10 1.28 -6.99 -28.00
CA ALA A 10 1.29 -6.34 -26.70
C ALA A 10 2.58 -5.54 -26.48
N CYS A 11 2.47 -4.31 -25.99
CA CYS A 11 3.66 -3.47 -25.78
C CYS A 11 4.62 -4.16 -24.80
N SER A 12 5.89 -4.37 -25.18
CA SER A 12 6.87 -5.06 -24.33
C SER A 12 7.18 -4.32 -23.02
N LYS A 13 6.92 -3.01 -22.96
CA LYS A 13 7.17 -2.16 -21.79
C LYS A 13 6.01 -2.18 -20.80
N CYS A 14 4.78 -1.93 -21.26
CA CYS A 14 3.61 -1.82 -20.38
C CYS A 14 2.70 -3.06 -20.37
N ARG A 15 2.90 -4.01 -21.29
CA ARG A 15 2.03 -5.20 -21.45
C ARG A 15 0.55 -4.81 -21.53
N ASP A 16 0.27 -3.81 -22.36
CA ASP A 16 -1.05 -3.23 -22.64
C ASP A 16 -1.75 -2.50 -21.48
N THR A 17 -1.08 -2.33 -20.34
CA THR A 17 -1.60 -1.51 -19.23
C THR A 17 -1.59 -0.01 -19.53
N LYS A 18 -0.92 0.44 -20.62
CA LYS A 18 -0.75 1.84 -21.03
C LYS A 18 0.12 2.69 -20.09
N TYR A 19 0.66 2.13 -19.02
CA TYR A 19 1.58 2.81 -18.10
C TYR A 19 2.77 1.94 -17.71
N THR A 20 3.79 2.54 -17.10
CA THR A 20 4.95 1.83 -16.55
C THR A 20 5.19 2.26 -15.11
N LEU A 21 5.56 1.31 -14.26
CA LEU A 21 5.96 1.54 -12.87
C LEU A 21 7.46 1.36 -12.73
N SER A 22 8.09 2.24 -11.95
CA SER A 22 9.54 2.22 -11.75
C SER A 22 9.93 2.68 -10.34
N ASN A 23 11.14 2.35 -9.92
CA ASN A 23 11.75 2.91 -8.72
C ASN A 23 12.61 4.11 -9.11
N ARG A 24 12.24 5.31 -8.66
CA ARG A 24 13.04 6.53 -8.86
C ARG A 24 13.20 7.27 -7.54
N GLY A 25 14.45 7.47 -7.12
CA GLY A 25 14.73 8.14 -5.84
C GLY A 25 14.17 7.40 -4.63
N GLY A 26 14.03 6.07 -4.69
CA GLY A 26 13.45 5.25 -3.61
C GLY A 26 11.91 5.24 -3.57
N LYS A 27 11.24 6.06 -4.39
CA LYS A 27 9.78 6.16 -4.46
C LYS A 27 9.22 5.48 -5.72
N MET A 28 7.98 5.01 -5.63
CA MET A 28 7.27 4.49 -6.78
C MET A 28 6.95 5.64 -7.74
N GLN A 29 7.26 5.44 -9.01
CA GLN A 29 6.90 6.37 -10.07
C GLN A 29 6.12 5.65 -11.18
N ALA A 30 4.90 6.13 -11.39
CA ALA A 30 3.97 5.74 -12.44
C ALA A 30 3.93 6.81 -13.53
N LYS A 31 4.09 6.38 -14.78
CA LYS A 31 4.03 7.25 -15.97
C LYS A 31 3.26 6.57 -17.09
N LEU A 32 2.63 7.37 -17.94
CA LEU A 32 2.12 6.86 -19.21
C LEU A 32 3.25 6.20 -19.98
N CYS A 33 2.93 5.06 -20.58
CA CYS A 33 3.87 4.38 -21.46
C CYS A 33 4.00 5.20 -22.74
N PRO A 34 5.20 5.34 -23.33
CA PRO A 34 5.36 6.03 -24.61
C PRO A 34 4.57 5.41 -25.77
N CYS A 35 4.07 4.18 -25.64
CA CYS A 35 3.19 3.56 -26.64
C CYS A 35 1.73 4.02 -26.52
N PHE A 36 1.37 4.75 -25.47
CA PHE A 36 0.01 5.23 -25.28
C PHE A 36 -0.12 6.63 -25.86
N GLU A 37 -0.91 6.73 -26.92
CA GLU A 37 -1.28 7.98 -27.58
C GLU A 37 -2.80 8.11 -27.51
N CYS A 38 -3.29 9.26 -27.04
CA CYS A 38 -4.72 9.46 -26.83
C CYS A 38 -5.34 10.08 -28.08
N ALA A 39 -6.23 9.35 -28.76
CA ALA A 39 -6.88 9.80 -29.99
C ALA A 39 -7.77 11.07 -29.85
N GLU A 40 -8.12 11.49 -28.63
CA GLU A 40 -8.94 12.70 -28.41
C GLU A 40 -8.08 13.95 -28.17
N CYS A 41 -6.87 13.80 -27.61
CA CYS A 41 -6.06 14.96 -27.17
C CYS A 41 -4.59 14.87 -27.57
N ASP A 42 -4.21 13.90 -28.40
CA ASP A 42 -2.84 13.67 -28.89
C ASP A 42 -1.77 13.66 -27.78
N GLY A 43 -2.17 13.23 -26.58
CA GLY A 43 -1.26 13.15 -25.43
C GLY A 43 -1.14 14.44 -24.60
N GLU A 44 -1.86 15.50 -24.92
CA GLU A 44 -1.89 16.73 -24.10
C GLU A 44 -2.67 16.52 -22.78
N GLY A 45 -3.70 15.67 -22.82
CA GLY A 45 -4.56 15.39 -21.67
C GLY A 45 -5.67 16.43 -21.45
N ARG A 46 -5.72 17.48 -22.28
CA ARG A 46 -6.78 18.49 -22.30
C ARG A 46 -7.32 18.68 -23.71
N VAL A 47 -8.57 19.09 -23.81
CA VAL A 47 -9.25 19.37 -25.08
C VAL A 47 -10.05 20.66 -24.98
N PHE A 48 -10.12 21.41 -26.08
CA PHE A 48 -11.00 22.56 -26.19
C PHE A 48 -12.45 22.11 -26.35
N ARG A 49 -13.35 22.68 -25.56
CA ARG A 49 -14.80 22.51 -25.66
C ARG A 49 -15.46 23.87 -25.70
N GLN A 50 -16.70 23.91 -26.17
CA GLN A 50 -17.53 25.12 -26.14
C GLN A 50 -18.73 24.88 -25.22
N ASP A 51 -19.11 25.91 -24.48
CA ASP A 51 -20.35 25.89 -23.70
C ASP A 51 -21.55 26.26 -24.58
N ASP A 52 -22.76 26.23 -24.00
CA ASP A 52 -24.01 26.54 -24.69
C ASP A 52 -24.07 28.00 -25.21
N ARG A 53 -23.13 28.86 -24.78
CA ARG A 53 -23.01 30.27 -25.20
C ARG A 53 -21.91 30.46 -26.26
N GLY A 54 -21.27 29.39 -26.71
CA GLY A 54 -20.19 29.42 -27.70
C GLY A 54 -18.83 29.85 -27.14
N MET A 55 -18.68 29.97 -25.82
CA MET A 55 -17.40 30.31 -25.19
C MET A 55 -16.49 29.08 -25.17
N ALA A 56 -15.30 29.20 -25.77
CA ALA A 56 -14.31 28.14 -25.75
C ALA A 56 -13.59 28.07 -24.39
N PHE A 57 -13.47 26.87 -23.84
CA PHE A 57 -12.74 26.59 -22.60
C PHE A 57 -11.93 25.30 -22.71
N LEU A 58 -10.89 25.19 -21.87
CA LEU A 58 -10.10 23.97 -21.73
C LEU A 58 -10.75 23.02 -20.73
N SER A 59 -10.87 21.76 -21.09
CA SER A 59 -11.38 20.69 -20.24
C SER A 59 -10.42 19.50 -20.22
N ASP A 60 -10.48 18.69 -19.17
CA ASP A 60 -9.75 17.43 -19.13
C ASP A 60 -10.28 16.46 -20.21
N CYS A 61 -9.38 15.76 -20.89
CA CYS A 61 -9.72 14.80 -21.94
C CYS A 61 -10.58 13.66 -21.37
N GLY A 62 -11.75 13.41 -21.97
CA GLY A 62 -12.67 12.37 -21.50
C GLY A 62 -12.10 10.95 -21.61
N HIS A 63 -11.20 10.71 -22.57
CA HIS A 63 -10.63 9.38 -22.81
C HIS A 63 -9.44 9.00 -21.93
N CYS A 64 -8.61 9.97 -21.51
CA CYS A 64 -7.37 9.68 -20.79
C CYS A 64 -7.24 10.33 -19.40
N SER A 65 -8.13 11.25 -19.04
CA SER A 65 -8.10 11.94 -17.73
C SER A 65 -8.18 10.96 -16.56
N ALA A 66 -9.08 9.98 -16.61
CA ALA A 66 -9.21 8.96 -15.57
C ALA A 66 -7.89 8.19 -15.36
N LEU A 67 -7.27 7.69 -16.44
CA LEU A 67 -5.97 7.01 -16.35
C LEU A 67 -4.90 7.94 -15.76
N ARG A 68 -4.78 9.17 -16.25
CA ARG A 68 -3.82 10.16 -15.73
C ARG A 68 -4.04 10.44 -14.26
N GLN A 69 -5.29 10.55 -13.82
CA GLN A 69 -5.66 10.76 -12.43
C GLN A 69 -5.17 9.60 -11.56
N ARG A 70 -5.42 8.35 -11.98
CA ARG A 70 -4.95 7.16 -11.25
C ARG A 70 -3.43 7.11 -11.12
N LEU A 71 -2.70 7.49 -12.17
CA LEU A 71 -1.23 7.56 -12.10
C LEU A 71 -0.74 8.67 -11.15
N ARG A 72 -1.43 9.82 -11.10
CA ARG A 72 -1.15 10.88 -10.11
C ARG A 72 -1.36 10.38 -8.69
N LEU A 73 -2.54 9.80 -8.41
CA LEU A 73 -2.85 9.20 -7.11
C LEU A 73 -1.80 8.18 -6.69
N LEU A 74 -1.34 7.32 -7.61
CA LEU A 74 -0.30 6.35 -7.31
C LEU A 74 1.06 7.01 -7.00
N ASN A 75 1.45 8.05 -7.74
CA ASN A 75 2.67 8.81 -7.45
C ASN A 75 2.61 9.49 -6.08
N ASP A 76 1.43 9.98 -5.70
CA ASP A 76 1.19 10.69 -4.45
C ASP A 76 0.95 9.73 -3.27
N SER A 77 0.86 8.42 -3.53
CA SER A 77 0.51 7.41 -2.53
C SER A 77 1.59 7.16 -1.47
N GLY A 78 2.85 7.52 -1.73
CA GLY A 78 3.96 7.26 -0.80
C GLY A 78 4.52 5.83 -0.85
N ILE A 79 4.06 4.98 -1.77
CA ILE A 79 4.57 3.60 -1.88
C ILE A 79 6.07 3.60 -2.24
N PRO A 80 6.92 2.82 -1.53
CA PRO A 80 8.33 2.70 -1.87
C PRO A 80 8.56 2.07 -3.24
N GLY A 81 9.52 2.60 -4.00
CA GLY A 81 9.76 2.20 -5.39
C GLY A 81 10.19 0.75 -5.58
N LYS A 82 10.76 0.12 -4.54
CA LYS A 82 11.11 -1.31 -4.55
C LYS A 82 9.91 -2.23 -4.82
N PHE A 83 8.68 -1.75 -4.58
CA PHE A 83 7.44 -2.49 -4.81
C PHE A 83 6.79 -2.21 -6.18
N ALA A 84 7.51 -1.59 -7.13
CA ALA A 84 6.98 -1.30 -8.48
C ALA A 84 6.38 -2.54 -9.16
N ASN A 85 7.04 -3.70 -9.03
CA ASN A 85 6.61 -4.96 -9.64
C ASN A 85 5.76 -5.84 -8.71
N THR A 86 5.44 -5.38 -7.50
CA THR A 86 4.64 -6.14 -6.53
C THR A 86 3.18 -6.15 -6.95
N THR A 87 2.61 -7.35 -7.09
CA THR A 87 1.20 -7.59 -7.39
C THR A 87 0.70 -8.86 -6.68
N LEU A 88 -0.61 -9.06 -6.57
CA LEU A 88 -1.17 -10.26 -5.95
C LEU A 88 -0.88 -11.54 -6.77
N GLU A 89 -0.69 -11.42 -8.08
CA GLU A 89 -0.45 -12.56 -8.99
C GLU A 89 0.93 -13.18 -8.78
N ILE A 90 1.94 -12.35 -8.47
CA ILE A 90 3.30 -12.84 -8.25
C ILE A 90 3.55 -13.30 -6.80
N TYR A 91 2.59 -13.09 -5.91
CA TYR A 91 2.69 -13.56 -4.52
C TYR A 91 2.54 -15.07 -4.48
N GLN A 92 3.50 -15.76 -3.86
CA GLN A 92 3.54 -17.22 -3.74
C GLN A 92 3.21 -17.64 -2.31
N PRO A 93 1.95 -17.95 -1.98
CA PRO A 93 1.56 -18.33 -0.63
C PRO A 93 2.10 -19.71 -0.27
N ILE A 94 2.88 -19.79 0.80
CA ILE A 94 3.38 -21.05 1.37
C ILE A 94 2.52 -21.41 2.59
N GLY A 95 1.89 -22.58 2.58
CA GLY A 95 1.02 -23.03 3.68
C GLY A 95 -0.41 -22.50 3.63
N LEU A 96 -1.31 -23.13 4.40
CA LEU A 96 -2.73 -22.79 4.43
C LEU A 96 -3.00 -21.36 4.96
N PRO A 97 -2.36 -20.87 6.04
CA PRO A 97 -2.60 -19.51 6.53
C PRO A 97 -2.34 -18.44 5.48
N ASN A 98 -1.24 -18.57 4.74
CA ASN A 98 -0.86 -17.59 3.72
C ASN A 98 -1.72 -17.68 2.45
N LYS A 99 -2.27 -18.87 2.14
CA LYS A 99 -3.29 -19.03 1.08
C LYS A 99 -4.59 -18.34 1.45
N LYS A 100 -5.04 -18.49 2.71
CA LYS A 100 -6.22 -17.76 3.23
C LYS A 100 -5.99 -16.25 3.22
N ALA A 101 -4.79 -15.79 3.57
CA ALA A 101 -4.43 -14.38 3.49
C ALA A 101 -4.54 -13.81 2.07
N LEU A 102 -4.04 -14.55 1.07
CA LEU A 102 -4.20 -14.17 -0.33
C LEU A 102 -5.66 -14.19 -0.80
N SER A 103 -6.44 -15.20 -0.37
CA SER A 103 -7.88 -15.27 -0.67
C SER A 103 -8.58 -14.04 -0.12
N ARG A 104 -8.43 -13.76 1.18
CA ARG A 104 -9.08 -12.62 1.82
C ARG A 104 -8.68 -11.28 1.19
N ALA A 105 -7.43 -11.13 0.76
CA ALA A 105 -6.99 -9.94 0.02
C ALA A 105 -7.72 -9.76 -1.32
N ARG A 106 -8.03 -10.85 -2.03
CA ARG A 106 -8.82 -10.80 -3.27
C ARG A 106 -10.30 -10.54 -2.98
N ASP A 107 -10.85 -11.22 -1.98
CA ASP A 107 -12.25 -11.05 -1.56
C ASP A 107 -12.47 -9.58 -1.17
N PHE A 108 -11.55 -9.00 -0.40
CA PHE A 108 -11.59 -7.58 -0.01
C PHE A 108 -11.62 -6.61 -1.21
N LEU A 109 -10.85 -6.88 -2.26
CA LEU A 109 -10.89 -6.08 -3.48
C LEU A 109 -12.24 -6.22 -4.21
N GLY A 110 -12.82 -7.42 -4.21
CA GLY A 110 -14.17 -7.67 -4.71
C GLY A 110 -15.21 -6.88 -3.93
N ASP A 111 -15.19 -6.97 -2.59
CA ASP A 111 -16.11 -6.29 -1.68
C ASP A 111 -16.13 -4.77 -1.94
N VAL A 112 -14.95 -4.14 -2.01
CA VAL A 112 -14.81 -2.69 -2.23
C VAL A 112 -15.28 -2.29 -3.62
N LYS A 113 -15.04 -3.13 -4.63
CA LYS A 113 -15.46 -2.87 -6.01
C LYS A 113 -16.97 -2.99 -6.19
N GLU A 114 -17.59 -3.98 -5.55
CA GLU A 114 -19.04 -4.20 -5.61
C GLU A 114 -19.82 -3.11 -4.87
N ALA A 115 -19.30 -2.62 -3.76
CA ALA A 115 -19.97 -1.63 -2.91
C ALA A 115 -19.06 -0.44 -2.52
N PRO A 116 -18.64 0.42 -3.47
CA PRO A 116 -17.60 1.44 -3.23
C PRO A 116 -18.00 2.54 -2.23
N GLN A 117 -19.31 2.77 -2.07
CA GLN A 117 -19.87 3.78 -1.16
C GLN A 117 -20.18 3.24 0.24
N GLU A 118 -20.14 1.91 0.41
CA GLU A 118 -20.42 1.30 1.70
C GLU A 118 -19.18 1.36 2.62
N PRO A 119 -19.38 1.37 3.95
CA PRO A 119 -18.28 1.23 4.89
C PRO A 119 -17.70 -0.18 4.82
N HIS A 120 -16.38 -0.27 4.74
CA HIS A 120 -15.65 -1.55 4.69
C HIS A 120 -14.70 -1.66 5.86
N ARG A 121 -14.64 -2.84 6.47
CA ARG A 121 -13.58 -3.17 7.42
C ARG A 121 -12.25 -3.28 6.68
N GLY A 122 -11.20 -2.78 7.32
CA GLY A 122 -9.83 -2.95 6.86
C GLY A 122 -9.30 -4.36 7.08
N LEU A 123 -8.03 -4.55 6.74
CA LEU A 123 -7.31 -5.81 6.97
C LEU A 123 -6.07 -5.53 7.81
N LEU A 124 -5.81 -6.39 8.79
CA LEU A 124 -4.60 -6.34 9.62
C LEU A 124 -3.84 -7.67 9.45
N PHE A 125 -2.75 -7.62 8.68
CA PHE A 125 -1.90 -8.79 8.44
C PHE A 125 -0.89 -8.95 9.58
N VAL A 126 -0.87 -10.14 10.18
CA VAL A 126 -0.11 -10.44 11.40
C VAL A 126 0.81 -11.63 11.17
N GLY A 127 2.09 -11.52 11.49
CA GLY A 127 2.99 -12.68 11.43
C GLY A 127 4.46 -12.31 11.37
N GLY A 128 5.35 -13.31 11.31
CA GLY A 128 6.80 -13.10 11.27
C GLY A 128 7.31 -12.28 10.07
N PRO A 129 8.57 -11.81 10.10
CA PRO A 129 9.20 -11.11 8.98
C PRO A 129 9.30 -12.03 7.76
N GLY A 130 9.25 -11.43 6.57
CA GLY A 130 9.47 -12.17 5.32
C GLY A 130 8.29 -12.97 4.79
N LEU A 131 7.12 -12.90 5.43
CA LEU A 131 5.91 -13.61 4.98
C LEU A 131 5.12 -12.89 3.88
N GLY A 132 5.51 -11.65 3.52
CA GLY A 132 4.85 -10.90 2.45
C GLY A 132 3.66 -10.04 2.86
N LYS A 133 3.50 -9.72 4.16
CA LYS A 133 2.45 -8.79 4.64
C LYS A 133 2.44 -7.46 3.88
N THR A 134 3.57 -6.77 3.84
CA THR A 134 3.75 -5.50 3.10
C THR A 134 3.48 -5.68 1.60
N HIS A 135 3.82 -6.85 1.03
CA HIS A 135 3.54 -7.16 -0.37
C HIS A 135 2.04 -7.22 -0.64
N LEU A 136 1.27 -7.87 0.24
CA LEU A 136 -0.19 -7.97 0.11
C LEU A 136 -0.86 -6.60 0.23
N VAL A 137 -0.59 -5.83 1.28
CA VAL A 137 -1.23 -4.51 1.47
C VAL A 137 -0.88 -3.52 0.35
N ILE A 138 0.35 -3.54 -0.15
CA ILE A 138 0.73 -2.68 -1.29
C ILE A 138 0.07 -3.15 -2.58
N SER A 139 -0.07 -4.46 -2.80
CA SER A 139 -0.75 -4.97 -3.99
C SER A 139 -2.23 -4.57 -3.99
N ILE A 140 -2.91 -4.68 -2.84
CA ILE A 140 -4.29 -4.21 -2.64
C ILE A 140 -4.38 -2.71 -2.93
N LEU A 141 -3.54 -1.90 -2.28
CA LEU A 141 -3.54 -0.45 -2.47
C LEU A 141 -3.33 -0.03 -3.93
N LYS A 142 -2.38 -0.69 -4.62
CA LYS A 142 -2.12 -0.45 -6.05
C LYS A 142 -3.34 -0.76 -6.91
N GLN A 143 -4.02 -1.88 -6.67
CA GLN A 143 -5.21 -2.25 -7.43
C GLN A 143 -6.35 -1.25 -7.20
N LEU A 144 -6.63 -0.88 -5.95
CA LEU A 144 -7.65 0.14 -5.65
C LEU A 144 -7.37 1.49 -6.33
N ILE A 145 -6.10 1.92 -6.38
CA ILE A 145 -5.73 3.16 -7.05
C ILE A 145 -5.83 3.03 -8.59
N LEU A 146 -5.26 1.97 -9.16
CA LEU A 146 -5.09 1.84 -10.62
C LEU A 146 -6.34 1.34 -11.35
N GLU A 147 -7.17 0.56 -10.70
CA GLU A 147 -8.39 -0.02 -11.29
C GLU A 147 -9.63 0.80 -10.92
N GLU A 148 -9.72 1.23 -9.66
CA GLU A 148 -10.91 1.90 -9.12
C GLU A 148 -10.73 3.43 -8.93
N GLY A 149 -9.49 3.94 -9.01
CA GLY A 149 -9.23 5.38 -8.89
C GLY A 149 -9.43 5.95 -7.48
N VAL A 150 -9.32 5.09 -6.47
CA VAL A 150 -9.45 5.47 -5.07
C VAL A 150 -8.20 6.22 -4.60
N ASP A 151 -8.38 7.30 -3.83
CA ASP A 151 -7.26 7.98 -3.16
C ASP A 151 -6.70 7.13 -2.02
N GLY A 152 -5.42 6.77 -2.15
CA GLY A 152 -4.76 5.79 -1.31
C GLY A 152 -3.39 6.25 -0.87
N LYS A 153 -3.08 6.09 0.41
CA LYS A 153 -1.76 6.44 1.00
C LYS A 153 -1.11 5.22 1.65
N PHE A 154 0.20 5.18 1.60
CA PHE A 154 1.06 4.21 2.27
C PHE A 154 2.02 4.98 3.17
N VAL A 155 2.16 4.50 4.40
CA VAL A 155 3.13 5.04 5.34
C VAL A 155 3.76 3.92 6.15
N ASP A 156 5.09 3.97 6.27
CA ASP A 156 5.80 3.21 7.29
C ASP A 156 5.70 4.00 8.59
N PHE A 157 5.17 3.39 9.65
CA PHE A 157 4.87 4.13 10.87
C PHE A 157 6.14 4.70 11.53
N PHE A 158 7.29 4.01 11.44
CA PHE A 158 8.56 4.52 11.99
C PHE A 158 9.07 5.70 11.19
N GLN A 159 8.98 5.62 9.87
CA GLN A 159 9.37 6.73 9.02
C GLN A 159 8.52 7.97 9.31
N LEU A 160 7.21 7.82 9.46
CA LEU A 160 6.32 8.93 9.82
C LEU A 160 6.70 9.57 11.16
N LEU A 161 6.94 8.77 12.19
CA LEU A 161 7.37 9.28 13.49
C LEU A 161 8.69 10.05 13.36
N SER A 162 9.63 9.56 12.55
CA SER A 162 10.88 10.28 12.27
C SER A 162 10.63 11.60 11.55
N ASP A 163 9.73 11.62 10.56
CA ASP A 163 9.39 12.80 9.78
C ASP A 163 8.72 13.87 10.66
N ILE A 164 7.80 13.47 11.55
CA ILE A 164 7.16 14.38 12.53
C ILE A 164 8.20 14.97 13.48
N ARG A 165 9.11 14.15 14.02
CA ARG A 165 10.19 14.66 14.90
C ARG A 165 11.09 15.66 14.17
N HIS A 166 11.37 15.42 12.89
CA HIS A 166 12.15 16.35 12.09
C HIS A 166 11.38 17.65 11.80
N GLY A 167 10.08 17.56 11.51
CA GLY A 167 9.20 18.70 11.30
C GLY A 167 9.19 19.70 12.46
N TYR A 168 9.23 19.21 13.72
CA TYR A 168 9.36 20.08 14.89
C TYR A 168 10.62 20.95 14.87
N SER A 169 11.72 20.49 14.27
CA SER A 169 12.95 21.28 14.14
C SER A 169 12.89 22.34 13.04
N GLN A 170 11.88 22.27 12.18
CA GLN A 170 11.66 23.16 11.03
C GLN A 170 10.42 24.06 11.22
N ASP A 171 9.88 24.14 12.44
CA ASP A 171 8.63 24.84 12.76
C ASP A 171 7.42 24.39 11.90
N GLU A 172 7.47 23.17 11.35
CA GLU A 172 6.34 22.58 10.63
C GLU A 172 5.33 21.99 11.61
N SER A 173 4.05 22.26 11.35
CA SER A 173 2.98 21.68 12.18
C SER A 173 2.88 20.16 11.95
N GLU A 174 2.84 19.39 13.04
CA GLU A 174 2.59 17.95 13.00
C GLU A 174 1.34 17.62 12.17
N MET A 175 0.28 18.42 12.34
CA MET A 175 -0.98 18.21 11.61
C MET A 175 -0.78 18.30 10.10
N SER A 176 0.08 19.20 9.60
CA SER A 176 0.36 19.29 8.16
C SER A 176 1.02 18.04 7.57
N LEU A 177 1.81 17.32 8.38
CA LEU A 177 2.44 16.06 7.99
C LEU A 177 1.47 14.87 8.07
N ILE A 178 0.56 14.89 9.03
CA ILE A 178 -0.40 13.81 9.31
C ILE A 178 -1.64 13.90 8.42
N GLU A 179 -2.13 15.11 8.15
CA GLU A 179 -3.40 15.37 7.48
C GLU A 179 -3.57 14.65 6.14
N PRO A 180 -2.56 14.56 5.24
CA PRO A 180 -2.69 13.81 3.99
C PRO A 180 -3.06 12.34 4.19
N TYR A 181 -2.57 11.71 5.27
CA TYR A 181 -2.86 10.32 5.61
C TYR A 181 -4.22 10.17 6.30
N LEU A 182 -4.67 11.17 7.07
CA LEU A 182 -5.99 11.14 7.68
C LEU A 182 -7.11 11.39 6.67
N LYS A 183 -6.86 12.21 5.64
CA LYS A 183 -7.85 12.55 4.62
C LYS A 183 -8.07 11.45 3.57
N SER A 184 -7.07 10.61 3.31
CA SER A 184 -7.18 9.59 2.26
C SER A 184 -8.30 8.58 2.51
N ARG A 185 -8.96 8.13 1.43
CA ARG A 185 -10.03 7.11 1.48
C ARG A 185 -9.48 5.76 1.98
N VAL A 186 -8.30 5.38 1.50
CA VAL A 186 -7.56 4.18 1.94
C VAL A 186 -6.21 4.59 2.51
N LEU A 187 -5.84 4.06 3.68
CA LEU A 187 -4.52 4.23 4.28
C LEU A 187 -3.91 2.87 4.59
N VAL A 188 -2.66 2.64 4.19
CA VAL A 188 -1.83 1.53 4.63
C VAL A 188 -0.87 2.04 5.69
N ILE A 189 -0.91 1.45 6.88
CA ILE A 189 0.08 1.65 7.95
C ILE A 189 0.93 0.38 8.05
N ASP A 190 2.16 0.45 7.55
CA ASP A 190 3.11 -0.66 7.56
C ASP A 190 3.91 -0.68 8.87
N GLU A 191 4.29 -1.89 9.29
CA GLU A 191 5.08 -2.17 10.49
C GLU A 191 4.52 -1.56 11.79
N LEU A 192 3.20 -1.67 11.98
CA LEU A 192 2.53 -1.25 13.20
C LEU A 192 3.21 -1.86 14.45
N ALA A 193 3.50 -0.99 15.43
CA ALA A 193 4.02 -1.32 16.75
C ALA A 193 5.45 -1.89 16.84
N LYS A 194 6.30 -1.81 15.79
CA LYS A 194 7.70 -2.30 15.82
C LYS A 194 8.66 -1.50 16.76
N GLY A 195 8.14 -0.57 17.57
CA GLY A 195 8.90 0.49 18.25
C GLY A 195 9.16 0.26 19.72
N ARG A 196 9.83 1.23 20.35
CA ARG A 196 9.98 1.27 21.82
C ARG A 196 8.68 1.61 22.52
N ASN A 197 7.72 2.17 21.76
CA ASN A 197 6.37 2.42 22.23
C ASN A 197 6.39 3.38 23.42
N ASN A 198 7.18 4.44 23.28
CA ASN A 198 7.18 5.50 24.28
C ASN A 198 5.85 6.26 24.23
N GLU A 199 5.58 7.03 25.28
CA GLU A 199 4.29 7.73 25.44
C GLU A 199 3.94 8.58 24.22
N TRP A 200 4.90 9.31 23.66
CA TRP A 200 4.70 10.11 22.45
C TRP A 200 4.34 9.29 21.20
N GLU A 201 5.04 8.17 20.93
CA GLU A 201 4.71 7.27 19.82
C GLU A 201 3.28 6.73 19.95
N GLN A 202 2.86 6.43 21.18
CA GLN A 202 1.51 5.98 21.49
C GLN A 202 0.45 7.07 21.31
N THR A 203 0.76 8.31 21.67
CA THR A 203 -0.15 9.45 21.43
C THR A 203 -0.42 9.63 19.94
N ILE A 204 0.63 9.62 19.11
CA ILE A 204 0.48 9.72 17.66
C ILE A 204 -0.32 8.53 17.11
N LEU A 205 -0.04 7.31 17.60
CA LEU A 205 -0.79 6.15 17.17
C LEU A 205 -2.28 6.24 17.54
N ASP A 206 -2.62 6.60 18.79
CA ASP A 206 -4.02 6.77 19.21
C ASP A 206 -4.71 7.86 18.39
N GLN A 207 -4.03 8.96 18.06
CA GLN A 207 -4.59 10.02 17.20
C GLN A 207 -4.94 9.48 15.81
N PHE A 208 -4.03 8.74 15.17
CA PHE A 208 -4.26 8.14 13.86
C PHE A 208 -5.44 7.16 13.86
N ILE A 209 -5.43 6.22 14.81
CA ILE A 209 -6.45 5.18 14.90
C ILE A 209 -7.79 5.80 15.29
N SER A 210 -7.83 6.73 16.24
CA SER A 210 -9.05 7.45 16.63
C SER A 210 -9.67 8.20 15.46
N ALA A 211 -8.87 9.01 14.75
CA ALA A 211 -9.36 9.84 13.66
C ALA A 211 -9.94 9.00 12.51
N ARG A 212 -9.28 7.90 12.15
CA ARG A 212 -9.77 7.01 11.08
C ARG A 212 -10.94 6.14 11.52
N TYR A 213 -10.94 5.66 12.76
CA TYR A 213 -12.07 4.92 13.33
C TYR A 213 -13.34 5.79 13.36
N ASN A 214 -13.23 7.05 13.81
CA ASN A 214 -14.36 7.97 13.90
C ASN A 214 -14.92 8.43 12.55
N ALA A 215 -14.11 8.39 11.49
CA ALA A 215 -14.57 8.77 10.15
C ALA A 215 -15.64 7.81 9.60
N ALA A 216 -15.64 6.54 10.04
CA ALA A 216 -16.56 5.45 9.67
C ALA A 216 -16.59 5.06 8.17
N ASP A 217 -16.25 5.97 7.26
CA ASP A 217 -16.24 5.80 5.80
C ASP A 217 -14.84 5.52 5.22
N LYS A 218 -13.82 5.41 6.08
CA LYS A 218 -12.41 5.30 5.69
C LYS A 218 -11.85 3.92 5.96
N ILE A 219 -11.13 3.37 4.99
CA ILE A 219 -10.49 2.07 5.13
C ILE A 219 -9.06 2.25 5.61
N THR A 220 -8.61 1.39 6.52
CA THR A 220 -7.22 1.33 6.96
C THR A 220 -6.70 -0.10 6.92
N LEU A 221 -5.59 -0.33 6.23
CA LEU A 221 -4.91 -1.62 6.15
C LEU A 221 -3.64 -1.56 6.98
N PHE A 222 -3.31 -2.65 7.65
CA PHE A 222 -2.20 -2.71 8.57
C PHE A 222 -1.32 -3.93 8.32
N THR A 223 -0.04 -3.80 8.67
CA THR A 223 0.83 -4.95 8.86
C THR A 223 1.50 -4.89 10.23
N THR A 224 1.71 -6.04 10.85
CA THR A 224 2.49 -6.11 12.08
C THR A 224 3.29 -7.41 12.18
N ASN A 225 4.45 -7.32 12.84
CA ASN A 225 5.34 -8.46 13.04
C ASN A 225 5.00 -9.29 14.30
N TYR A 226 4.04 -8.86 15.12
CA TYR A 226 3.68 -9.57 16.36
C TYR A 226 2.75 -10.73 16.06
N SER A 227 3.28 -11.94 15.97
CA SER A 227 2.45 -13.13 16.14
C SER A 227 2.14 -13.29 17.64
N ASP A 228 0.87 -13.40 18.02
CA ASP A 228 0.49 -14.07 19.27
C ASP A 228 1.04 -15.49 19.23
N GLN A 229 2.27 -15.66 19.69
CA GLN A 229 2.74 -16.96 20.14
C GLN A 229 2.38 -16.98 21.61
N SER A 230 1.24 -17.59 21.92
CA SER A 230 0.99 -18.15 23.23
C SER A 230 2.24 -18.94 23.64
N THR A 231 2.90 -18.44 24.68
CA THR A 231 3.88 -19.11 25.54
C THR A 231 4.30 -20.51 25.08
N VAL A 232 5.42 -20.62 24.36
CA VAL A 232 6.18 -21.87 24.32
C VAL A 232 7.18 -21.77 25.47
N PRO A 233 7.15 -22.65 26.49
CA PRO A 233 8.20 -22.69 27.49
C PRO A 233 9.49 -23.11 26.78
N SER A 234 10.45 -22.20 26.61
CA SER A 234 11.80 -22.57 26.18
C SER A 234 12.62 -22.82 27.43
N GLU A 235 12.72 -24.08 27.85
CA GLU A 235 13.71 -24.51 28.83
C GLU A 235 15.10 -24.51 28.17
N THR A 236 15.83 -23.41 28.33
CA THR A 236 17.27 -23.37 28.01
C THR A 236 18.05 -22.99 29.26
N LYS A 237 18.59 -24.03 29.91
CA LYS A 237 19.66 -24.04 30.92
C LYS A 237 20.16 -22.66 31.39
N GLY A 238 19.73 -22.26 32.59
CA GLY A 238 20.59 -21.54 33.55
C GLY A 238 20.69 -20.02 33.47
N ARG A 239 19.97 -19.33 32.57
CA ARG A 239 19.79 -17.86 32.64
C ARG A 239 18.45 -17.48 31.99
N THR A 240 17.44 -17.27 32.83
CA THR A 240 16.09 -16.90 32.40
C THR A 240 16.06 -15.43 31.98
N THR A 241 16.51 -15.11 30.76
CA THR A 241 16.06 -13.88 30.11
C THR A 241 14.73 -14.18 29.45
N THR A 242 13.64 -13.96 30.18
CA THR A 242 12.29 -14.04 29.66
C THR A 242 12.12 -12.92 28.63
N LEU A 243 12.47 -13.17 27.37
CA LEU A 243 11.98 -12.36 26.24
C LEU A 243 10.49 -12.67 26.12
N GLN A 244 9.68 -12.06 26.99
CA GLN A 244 8.23 -12.03 26.85
C GLN A 244 7.94 -11.41 25.49
N LYS A 245 7.52 -12.23 24.52
CA LYS A 245 6.90 -11.71 23.30
C LYS A 245 5.61 -11.04 23.75
N GLN A 246 5.65 -9.72 23.82
CA GLN A 246 4.47 -8.92 24.13
C GLN A 246 3.42 -9.14 23.04
N SER A 247 2.16 -9.31 23.44
CA SER A 247 1.04 -9.39 22.51
C SER A 247 0.88 -8.07 21.75
N LEU A 248 0.14 -8.08 20.63
CA LEU A 248 -0.17 -6.83 19.93
C LEU A 248 -0.91 -5.86 20.87
N GLU A 249 -1.83 -6.37 21.69
CA GLU A 249 -2.61 -5.60 22.66
C GLU A 249 -1.72 -4.91 23.70
N GLU A 250 -0.74 -5.61 24.28
CA GLU A 250 0.21 -5.00 25.22
C GLU A 250 1.02 -3.89 24.56
N LYS A 251 1.31 -4.04 23.26
CA LYS A 251 2.05 -3.05 22.50
C LYS A 251 1.22 -1.84 22.09
N VAL A 252 -0.02 -1.99 21.66
CA VAL A 252 -0.81 -0.82 21.22
C VAL A 252 -1.70 -0.26 22.33
N GLY A 253 -1.88 -1.00 23.42
CA GLY A 253 -2.84 -0.67 24.47
C GLY A 253 -4.25 -1.13 24.14
N GLU A 254 -5.01 -1.45 25.18
CA GLU A 254 -6.38 -2.01 25.13
C GLU A 254 -7.32 -1.20 24.21
N ARG A 255 -7.30 0.13 24.35
CA ARG A 255 -8.16 1.04 23.57
C ARG A 255 -7.89 0.98 22.07
N ILE A 256 -6.62 0.99 21.67
CA ILE A 256 -6.24 0.92 20.26
C ILE A 256 -6.57 -0.47 19.72
N PHE A 257 -6.27 -1.51 20.49
CA PHE A 257 -6.55 -2.89 20.12
C PHE A 257 -8.05 -3.16 19.92
N SER A 258 -8.90 -2.63 20.80
CA SER A 258 -10.37 -2.70 20.69
C SER A 258 -10.87 -2.11 19.37
N ARG A 259 -10.39 -0.91 19.01
CA ARG A 259 -10.74 -0.26 17.74
C ARG A 259 -10.25 -1.04 16.53
N LEU A 260 -9.01 -1.53 16.57
CA LEU A 260 -8.45 -2.38 15.52
C LEU A 260 -9.33 -3.62 15.29
N THR A 261 -9.74 -4.29 16.36
CA THR A 261 -10.60 -5.49 16.31
C THR A 261 -11.93 -5.21 15.61
N GLN A 262 -12.56 -4.07 15.92
CA GLN A 262 -13.81 -3.68 15.28
C GLN A 262 -13.61 -3.27 13.81
N MET A 263 -12.59 -2.44 13.52
CA MET A 263 -12.42 -1.86 12.19
C MET A 263 -11.68 -2.76 11.19
N CYS A 264 -11.05 -3.85 11.63
CA CYS A 264 -10.23 -4.70 10.76
C CYS A 264 -10.47 -6.20 10.94
N ASP A 265 -10.35 -6.95 9.85
CA ASP A 265 -10.18 -8.40 9.88
C ASP A 265 -8.72 -8.77 10.15
N PHE A 266 -8.49 -9.62 11.15
CA PHE A 266 -7.15 -10.04 11.55
C PHE A 266 -6.74 -11.28 10.75
N ILE A 267 -5.69 -11.13 9.94
CA ILE A 267 -5.22 -12.18 9.04
C ILE A 267 -3.86 -12.67 9.54
N LYS A 268 -3.86 -13.83 10.19
CA LYS A 268 -2.63 -14.50 10.64
C LYS A 268 -1.89 -15.15 9.48
N MET A 269 -0.58 -14.90 9.42
CA MET A 269 0.37 -15.42 8.46
C MET A 269 1.50 -16.13 9.18
N GLU A 270 1.92 -17.28 8.66
CA GLU A 270 2.92 -18.14 9.30
C GLU A 270 3.88 -18.72 8.28
N GLY A 271 5.07 -19.11 8.74
CA GLY A 271 6.11 -19.75 7.91
C GLY A 271 7.50 -19.14 8.11
N ASP A 272 8.43 -19.58 7.26
CA ASP A 272 9.80 -19.06 7.26
C ASP A 272 9.91 -17.73 6.52
N ASP A 273 10.95 -16.97 6.87
CA ASP A 273 11.33 -15.77 6.14
C ASP A 273 11.73 -16.10 4.69
N TYR A 274 10.86 -15.75 3.74
CA TYR A 274 11.09 -15.94 2.30
C TYR A 274 12.33 -15.18 1.80
N ARG A 275 12.69 -14.05 2.42
CA ARG A 275 13.84 -13.23 2.01
C ARG A 275 15.15 -13.98 2.20
N LYS A 276 15.22 -14.93 3.14
CA LYS A 276 16.39 -15.81 3.34
C LYS A 276 16.53 -16.89 2.24
N LYS A 277 15.44 -17.23 1.57
CA LYS A 277 15.42 -18.21 0.46
C LYS A 277 15.79 -17.58 -0.89
N MET A 278 15.76 -16.25 -0.99
CA MET A 278 16.19 -15.52 -2.19
C MET A 278 17.73 -15.44 -2.27
N LYS A 279 18.31 -15.93 -3.37
CA LYS A 279 19.73 -15.71 -3.68
C LYS A 279 19.95 -14.21 -3.95
N PRO A 280 21.03 -13.60 -3.42
CA PRO A 280 21.35 -12.21 -3.73
C PRO A 280 21.54 -12.04 -5.26
N PRO A 281 21.19 -10.88 -5.83
CA PRO A 281 21.40 -10.63 -7.25
C PRO A 281 22.89 -10.83 -7.58
N PRO A 282 23.20 -11.44 -8.75
CA PRO A 282 24.59 -11.65 -9.15
C PRO A 282 25.32 -10.30 -9.17
N LYS A 283 26.55 -10.27 -8.63
CA LYS A 283 27.39 -9.06 -8.64
C LYS A 283 27.51 -8.58 -10.09
N PRO A 284 27.34 -7.27 -10.37
CA PRO A 284 27.54 -6.76 -11.71
C PRO A 284 28.97 -7.09 -12.15
N THR A 285 29.09 -7.85 -13.23
CA THR A 285 30.37 -8.11 -13.87
C THR A 285 30.94 -6.76 -14.30
N ARG A 286 32.00 -6.31 -13.63
CA ARG A 286 32.78 -5.16 -14.10
C ARG A 286 33.23 -5.50 -15.52
N ARG A 287 32.59 -4.89 -16.52
CA ARG A 287 33.14 -4.86 -17.87
C ARG A 287 34.49 -4.17 -17.74
N LYS A 288 35.58 -4.94 -17.88
CA LYS A 288 36.91 -4.35 -18.07
C LYS A 288 36.80 -3.46 -19.31
N LYS A 289 37.08 -2.17 -19.12
CA LYS A 289 37.31 -1.23 -20.22
C LYS A 289 38.53 -1.69 -21.01
#